data_AF-A0A645HST8-F1
#
_entry.id   AF-A0A645HST8-F1
#
_cell.length_a   1.000
_cell.length_b   1.000
_cell.length_c   1.000
_cell.angle_alpha   90.00
_cell.angle_beta   90.00
_cell.angle_gamma   90.00
#
_symmetry.space_group_name_H-M   'P 1'
#
loop_
_entity.id
_entity.type
_entity.pdbx_description
1 polymer ?
#
loop_
_entity_poly.entity_id
_entity_poly.type
_entity_poly.pdbx_seq_one_letter_code
_entity_poly.pdbx_strand_id
1 'polypeptide(L)'
;MLVLEMVPAALSAQLTEELPLCHTIGIGAGNGTAGQVLVLHDMLGVNLGKMARFVHNFMADAGSVKGAMEAYVQAVKNGSFPDNALHAW
;
A
#
# COMPACT_ATOMS: atom_id res chain seq x y z
N MET A 1 4.35 15.01 7.10
CA MET A 1 4.11 13.63 6.62
C MET A 1 3.18 12.97 7.63
N LEU A 2 2.17 12.24 7.14
CA LEU A 2 1.11 11.63 7.95
C LEU A 2 0.79 10.24 7.38
N VAL A 3 0.63 9.23 8.23
CA VAL A 3 0.18 7.89 7.81
C VAL A 3 -1.34 7.80 7.98
N LEU A 4 -2.03 7.33 6.95
CA LEU A 4 -3.47 7.02 6.95
C LEU A 4 -3.62 5.50 6.94
N GLU A 5 -4.19 4.94 8.01
CA GLU A 5 -4.38 3.50 8.19
C GLU A 5 -5.87 3.17 8.28
N MET A 6 -6.34 2.26 7.43
CA MET A 6 -7.75 1.81 7.40
C MET A 6 -8.77 2.94 7.24
N VAL A 7 -8.40 3.96 6.45
CA VAL A 7 -9.26 5.08 6.09
C VAL A 7 -9.92 4.79 4.73
N PRO A 8 -11.24 4.99 4.56
CA PRO A 8 -11.91 4.78 3.28
C PRO A 8 -11.21 5.50 2.13
N ALA A 9 -11.03 4.84 0.98
CA ALA A 9 -10.22 5.37 -0.12
C ALA A 9 -10.64 6.79 -0.57
N ALA A 10 -11.95 7.06 -0.63
CA ALA A 10 -12.47 8.37 -1.00
C ALA A 10 -12.08 9.48 0.00
N LEU A 11 -12.10 9.18 1.30
CA LEU A 11 -11.70 10.13 2.35
C LEU A 11 -10.19 10.37 2.33
N SER A 12 -9.40 9.32 2.12
CA SER A 12 -7.94 9.44 1.98
C SER A 12 -7.52 10.31 0.80
N ALA A 13 -8.22 10.20 -0.33
CA ALA A 13 -8.01 11.06 -1.50
C ALA A 13 -8.34 12.53 -1.18
N GLN A 14 -9.51 12.79 -0.58
CA GLN A 14 -9.90 14.13 -0.16
C GLN A 14 -8.89 14.76 0.81
N LEU A 15 -8.46 14.01 1.84
CA LEU A 15 -7.46 14.49 2.80
C LEU A 15 -6.11 14.82 2.12
N THR A 16 -5.73 14.05 1.10
CA THR A 16 -4.49 14.28 0.36
C THR A 16 -4.56 15.57 -0.47
N GLU A 17 -5.73 15.87 -1.05
CA GLU A 17 -5.97 17.12 -1.79
C GLU A 17 -6.05 18.34 -0.86
N GLU A 18 -6.68 18.19 0.32
CA GLU A 18 -6.85 19.28 1.30
C GLU A 18 -5.58 19.63 2.08
N LEU A 19 -4.58 18.73 2.11
CA LEU A 19 -3.33 18.89 2.86
C LEU A 19 -2.10 19.01 1.94
N PRO A 20 -1.99 20.06 1.09
CA PRO A 20 -0.96 20.15 0.06
C PRO A 20 0.48 20.21 0.59
N LEU A 21 0.66 20.59 1.87
CA LEU A 21 1.98 20.64 2.54
C LEU A 21 2.30 19.37 3.33
N CYS A 22 1.38 18.40 3.41
CA CYS A 22 1.57 17.16 4.17
C CYS A 22 1.49 15.94 3.26
N HIS A 23 2.61 15.25 3.05
CA HIS A 23 2.61 13.96 2.35
C HIS A 23 1.86 12.90 3.16
N THR A 24 0.72 12.45 2.62
CA THR A 24 -0.06 11.33 3.14
C THR A 24 0.53 9.99 2.67
N ILE A 25 0.67 9.03 3.58
CA ILE A 25 1.20 7.69 3.30
C ILE A 25 0.12 6.68 3.69
N GLY A 26 -0.36 5.89 2.73
CA GLY A 26 -1.46 4.96 2.94
C GLY A 26 -1.02 3.57 3.37
N ILE A 27 -1.80 2.94 4.25
CA ILE A 27 -1.82 1.50 4.45
C ILE A 27 -3.29 1.04 4.57
N GLY A 28 -3.75 0.33 3.53
CA GLY A 28 -5.16 0.02 3.34
C GLY A 28 -6.05 1.27 3.30
N ALA A 29 -5.50 2.37 2.79
CA ALA A 29 -6.16 3.67 2.64
C ALA A 29 -6.46 4.03 1.18
N GLY A 30 -6.32 3.06 0.27
CA GLY A 30 -6.46 3.25 -1.18
C GLY A 30 -5.27 3.94 -1.84
N ASN A 31 -5.34 4.08 -3.16
CA ASN A 31 -4.28 4.65 -4.00
C ASN A 31 -4.30 6.18 -4.11
N GLY A 32 -5.23 6.85 -3.41
CA GLY A 32 -5.35 8.31 -3.42
C GLY A 32 -4.37 9.05 -2.52
N THR A 33 -3.52 8.36 -1.78
CA THR A 33 -2.47 8.97 -0.93
C THR A 33 -1.19 9.28 -1.71
N ALA A 34 -0.36 10.19 -1.21
CA ALA A 34 0.89 10.60 -1.87
C ALA A 34 1.95 9.47 -1.93
N GLY A 35 1.84 8.48 -1.06
CA GLY A 35 2.68 7.28 -1.07
C GLY A 35 2.02 6.12 -0.30
N GLN A 36 2.74 5.02 -0.18
CA GLN A 36 2.25 3.78 0.44
C GLN A 36 3.27 3.21 1.42
N VAL A 37 2.78 2.51 2.44
CA VAL A 37 3.60 1.72 3.37
C VAL A 37 2.98 0.34 3.57
N LEU A 38 3.85 -0.67 3.67
CA LEU A 38 3.50 -2.03 4.07
C LEU A 38 4.50 -2.52 5.11
N VAL A 39 4.05 -3.45 5.96
CA VAL A 39 4.94 -4.19 6.85
C VAL A 39 5.77 -5.17 6.00
N LEU A 40 7.09 -5.20 6.24
CA LEU A 40 8.02 -6.03 5.47
C LEU A 40 7.63 -7.52 5.48
N HIS A 41 7.22 -8.04 6.63
CA HIS A 41 6.82 -9.45 6.77
C HIS A 41 5.58 -9.77 5.92
N ASP A 42 4.61 -8.85 5.88
CA ASP A 42 3.38 -9.02 5.10
C ASP A 42 3.63 -8.98 3.60
N MET A 43 4.42 -8.00 3.12
CA MET A 43 4.77 -7.91 1.70
C MET A 43 5.61 -9.11 1.21
N LEU A 44 6.29 -9.81 2.11
CA LEU A 44 7.07 -11.02 1.83
C LEU A 44 6.31 -12.32 2.11
N GLY A 45 5.06 -12.25 2.58
CA GLY A 45 4.28 -13.44 2.94
C GLY A 45 4.83 -14.22 4.13
N VAL A 46 5.63 -13.58 5.00
CA VAL A 46 6.16 -14.18 6.24
C VAL A 46 5.12 -14.01 7.34
N ASN A 47 4.02 -14.77 7.24
CA ASN A 47 2.94 -14.76 8.22
C ASN A 47 2.47 -16.18 8.54
N LEU A 48 1.95 -16.36 9.76
CA LEU A 48 1.51 -17.66 10.30
C LEU A 48 0.01 -17.93 10.04
N GLY A 49 -0.65 -17.13 9.20
CA GLY A 49 -2.11 -17.16 9.08
C GLY A 49 -2.68 -16.31 7.94
N LYS A 50 -3.92 -15.85 8.12
CA LYS A 50 -4.67 -15.11 7.10
C LYS A 50 -4.08 -13.71 6.89
N MET A 51 -3.69 -13.40 5.66
CA MET A 51 -3.30 -12.03 5.27
C MET A 51 -4.49 -11.08 5.38
N ALA A 52 -4.22 -9.87 5.85
CA ALA A 52 -5.20 -8.80 5.82
C ALA A 52 -5.51 -8.41 4.36
N ARG A 53 -6.75 -7.96 4.11
CA ARG A 53 -7.24 -7.68 2.75
C ARG A 53 -6.39 -6.65 2.00
N PHE A 54 -5.77 -5.72 2.72
CA PHE A 54 -4.95 -4.65 2.15
C PHE A 54 -3.51 -5.07 1.77
N VAL A 55 -3.12 -6.30 2.06
CA VAL A 55 -1.76 -6.81 1.81
C VAL A 55 -1.67 -7.44 0.42
N HIS A 56 -0.58 -7.16 -0.29
CA HIS A 56 -0.15 -7.92 -1.47
C HIS A 56 1.19 -8.61 -1.17
N ASN A 57 1.28 -9.92 -1.44
CA ASN A 57 2.52 -10.68 -1.27
C ASN A 57 3.38 -10.58 -2.53
N PHE A 58 4.28 -9.59 -2.57
CA PHE A 58 5.20 -9.36 -3.69
C PHE A 58 6.27 -10.45 -3.83
N MET A 59 6.51 -11.26 -2.79
CA MET A 59 7.48 -12.37 -2.88
C MET A 59 6.98 -13.50 -3.79
N ALA A 60 5.66 -13.70 -3.88
CA ALA A 60 5.06 -14.71 -4.75
C ALA A 60 5.37 -14.44 -6.24
N ASP A 61 5.56 -13.17 -6.61
CA ASP A 61 5.71 -12.74 -8.01
C ASP A 61 7.17 -12.57 -8.45
N ALA A 62 8.11 -12.47 -7.50
CA ALA A 62 9.43 -11.88 -7.78
C ALA A 62 10.64 -12.81 -7.61
N GLY A 63 10.45 -14.05 -7.11
CA GLY A 63 11.49 -15.09 -7.02
C GLY A 63 12.67 -14.79 -6.10
N SER A 64 12.76 -13.59 -5.52
CA SER A 64 13.80 -13.14 -4.58
C SER A 64 13.30 -11.96 -3.74
N VAL A 65 13.90 -11.75 -2.56
CA VAL A 65 13.54 -10.62 -1.68
C VAL A 65 13.81 -9.26 -2.36
N LYS A 66 14.94 -9.14 -3.06
CA LYS A 66 15.26 -7.91 -3.82
C LYS A 66 14.21 -7.65 -4.91
N GLY A 67 13.84 -8.70 -5.66
CA GLY A 67 12.80 -8.60 -6.67
C GLY A 67 11.45 -8.17 -6.06
N ALA A 68 11.09 -8.70 -4.89
CA ALA A 68 9.83 -8.35 -4.22
C ALA A 68 9.81 -6.87 -3.82
N MET A 69 10.93 -6.34 -3.32
CA MET A 69 11.08 -4.92 -3.01
C MET A 69 11.00 -4.06 -4.28
N GLU A 70 11.65 -4.47 -5.36
CA GLU A 70 11.60 -3.78 -6.66
C GLU A 70 10.17 -3.77 -7.23
N ALA A 71 9.46 -4.90 -7.17
CA ALA A 71 8.07 -5.04 -7.61
C ALA A 71 7.13 -4.14 -6.81
N TYR A 72 7.27 -4.10 -5.48
CA TYR A 72 6.51 -3.17 -4.63
C TYR A 72 6.75 -1.71 -5.02
N VAL A 73 8.01 -1.30 -5.18
CA VAL A 73 8.36 0.07 -5.56
C VAL A 73 7.77 0.43 -6.93
N GLN A 74 7.84 -0.47 -7.91
CA GLN A 74 7.25 -0.24 -9.23
C GLN A 74 5.73 -0.11 -9.15
N ALA A 75 5.06 -1.02 -8.43
CA ALA A 75 3.61 -1.03 -8.30
C ALA A 75 3.06 0.22 -7.57
N VAL A 76 3.77 0.72 -6.55
CA VAL A 76 3.39 1.98 -5.89
C VAL A 76 3.56 3.15 -6.85
N LYS A 77 4.70 3.23 -7.54
CA LYS A 77 5.02 4.39 -8.41
C LYS A 77 4.18 4.45 -9.68
N ASN A 78 3.77 3.30 -10.23
CA ASN A 78 2.90 3.25 -11.40
C ASN A 78 1.41 3.25 -11.03
N GLY A 79 1.06 3.28 -9.74
CA GLY A 79 -0.30 3.34 -9.22
C GLY A 79 -1.08 2.02 -9.27
N SER A 80 -0.45 0.90 -9.65
CA SER A 80 -1.10 -0.41 -9.66
C SER A 80 -1.24 -1.03 -8.27
N PHE A 81 -0.50 -0.53 -7.28
CA PHE A 81 -0.67 -0.88 -5.88
C PHE A 81 -0.84 0.38 -5.00
N PRO A 82 -1.84 0.40 -4.09
CA PRO A 82 -2.89 -0.61 -3.92
C PRO A 82 -3.95 -0.55 -5.03
N ASP A 83 -4.51 -1.72 -5.39
CA ASP A 83 -5.78 -1.77 -6.12
C ASP A 83 -6.95 -1.53 -5.15
N ASN A 84 -7.75 -0.49 -5.38
CA ASN A 84 -8.87 -0.13 -4.50
C ASN A 84 -9.97 -1.21 -4.44
N ALA A 85 -10.15 -2.02 -5.48
CA ALA A 85 -11.15 -3.09 -5.45
C ALA A 85 -10.73 -4.22 -4.50
N LEU A 86 -9.43 -4.52 -4.46
CA LEU A 86 -8.88 -5.63 -3.70
C LEU A 86 -8.44 -5.20 -2.29
N HIS A 87 -7.72 -4.08 -2.20
CA HIS A 87 -6.90 -3.72 -1.03
C HIS A 87 -7.42 -2.51 -0.23
N ALA A 88 -8.37 -1.73 -0.76
CA ALA A 88 -8.93 -0.61 0.00
C ALA A 88 -10.03 -1.04 0.97
N TRP A 89 -10.17 -0.25 2.02
CA TRP A 89 -11.32 -0.24 2.92
C TRP A 89 -12.46 0.59 2.32
#